data_AF-A0A708RJQ3-F1
#
_entry.id   AF-A0A708RJQ3-F1
#
_cell.length_a   1.000
_cell.length_b   1.000
_cell.length_c   1.000
_cell.angle_alpha   90.00
_cell.angle_beta   90.00
_cell.angle_gamma   90.00
#
_symmetry.space_group_name_H-M   'P 1'
#
loop_
_entity.id
_entity.type
_entity.pdbx_description
1 polymer ?
#
loop_
_entity_poly.entity_id
_entity_poly.type
_entity_poly.pdbx_seq_one_letter_code
_entity_poly.pdbx_strand_id
1 'polypeptide(L)'
;MKEITVTEPAFVTRFSCSGSACRDHCCKGWKITLDKTTVKKYLASKDTTIRTIAQDHIILLKKNNSHWGEIKLPSALGNCPYLDEDRLCRVQKTLGAKALSHTCSSFPRAHHTYKNEVRNSLSLACPEVTSRILNDPDAMALSEKTIIQQTFNTA
;
A
#
# COMPACT_ATOMS: atom_id res chain seq x y z
N MET A 1 22.72 -7.56 -20.74
CA MET A 1 22.47 -7.14 -19.35
C MET A 1 22.51 -5.62 -19.29
N LYS A 2 21.58 -5.01 -18.55
CA LYS A 2 21.45 -3.56 -18.40
C LYS A 2 21.61 -3.19 -16.93
N GLU A 3 22.35 -2.13 -16.69
CA GLU A 3 22.54 -1.55 -15.36
C GLU A 3 21.41 -0.57 -15.08
N ILE A 4 20.81 -0.73 -13.90
CA ILE A 4 19.77 0.15 -13.38
C ILE A 4 20.25 0.70 -12.03
N THR A 5 20.27 2.02 -11.90
CA THR A 5 20.56 2.67 -10.62
C THR A 5 19.30 2.72 -9.78
N VAL A 6 19.36 2.23 -8.54
CA VAL A 6 18.29 2.36 -7.56
C VAL A 6 18.72 3.36 -6.51
N THR A 7 17.96 4.44 -6.38
CA THR A 7 18.22 5.53 -5.43
C THR A 7 17.12 5.55 -4.37
N GLU A 8 17.51 5.48 -3.10
CA GLU A 8 16.57 5.50 -1.98
C GLU A 8 17.16 6.21 -0.75
N PRO A 9 16.42 7.16 -0.14
CA PRO A 9 16.77 7.70 1.18
C PRO A 9 16.75 6.62 2.29
N ALA A 10 17.54 6.82 3.34
CA ALA A 10 17.62 5.90 4.47
C ALA A 10 16.25 5.64 5.14
N PHE A 11 15.35 6.64 5.20
CA PHE A 11 14.02 6.45 5.78
C PHE A 11 13.17 5.43 5.01
N VAL A 12 13.44 5.19 3.72
CA VAL A 12 12.72 4.21 2.89
C VAL A 12 13.03 2.79 3.34
N THR A 13 14.31 2.48 3.55
CA THR A 13 14.77 1.13 3.94
C THR A 13 14.46 0.81 5.40
N ARG A 14 14.42 1.84 6.26
CA ARG A 14 14.13 1.71 7.70
C ARG A 14 12.64 1.69 8.03
N PHE A 15 11.76 1.95 7.07
CA PHE A 15 10.33 2.06 7.32
C PHE A 15 9.66 0.72 7.61
N SER A 16 8.92 0.67 8.71
CA SER A 16 7.96 -0.38 9.02
C SER A 16 6.65 0.23 9.48
N CYS A 17 5.53 -0.39 9.09
CA CYS A 17 4.21 0.03 9.52
C CYS A 17 4.04 -0.28 11.02
N SER A 18 3.63 0.71 11.81
CA SER A 18 3.37 0.56 13.25
C SER A 18 2.00 -0.06 13.58
N GLY A 19 1.19 -0.38 12.56
CA GLY A 19 -0.09 -1.06 12.73
C GLY A 19 -1.05 -0.28 13.64
N SER A 20 -1.60 -0.94 14.65
CA SER A 20 -2.53 -0.33 15.63
C SER A 20 -1.87 0.75 16.52
N ALA A 21 -0.54 0.75 16.64
CA ALA A 21 0.19 1.80 17.36
C ALA A 21 0.29 3.11 16.57
N CYS A 22 -0.11 3.12 15.30
CA CYS A 22 -0.13 4.31 14.49
C CYS A 22 -1.14 5.33 15.07
N ARG A 23 -0.69 6.58 15.26
CA ARG A 23 -1.53 7.68 15.78
C ARG A 23 -2.69 8.07 14.85
N ASP A 24 -2.67 7.56 13.63
CA ASP A 24 -3.73 7.67 12.62
C ASP A 24 -3.87 6.34 11.86
N HIS A 25 -4.68 6.28 10.82
CA HIS A 25 -4.81 5.11 9.95
C HIS A 25 -4.90 5.51 8.47
N CYS A 26 -4.41 4.64 7.57
CA CYS A 26 -4.46 4.86 6.13
C CYS A 26 -5.81 4.50 5.50
N CYS A 27 -6.69 3.84 6.24
CA CYS A 27 -7.98 3.33 5.76
C CYS A 27 -9.08 4.40 5.74
N LYS A 28 -8.86 5.57 5.13
CA LYS A 28 -9.87 6.67 5.04
C LYS A 28 -9.57 7.64 3.90
N GLY A 29 -10.59 8.24 3.30
CA GLY A 29 -10.42 9.50 2.56
C GLY A 29 -9.79 9.42 1.16
N TRP A 30 -9.54 8.22 0.62
CA TRP A 30 -9.01 8.06 -0.75
C TRP A 30 -9.56 6.79 -1.41
N LYS A 31 -9.36 6.73 -2.73
CA LYS A 31 -9.85 5.65 -3.59
C LYS A 31 -9.05 4.36 -3.38
N ILE A 32 -9.69 3.33 -2.83
CA ILE A 32 -9.06 2.01 -2.64
C ILE A 32 -9.50 1.07 -3.76
N THR A 33 -8.66 0.93 -4.78
CA THR A 33 -8.85 -0.04 -5.87
C THR A 33 -8.37 -1.43 -5.49
N LEU A 34 -8.99 -2.45 -6.07
CA LEU A 34 -8.72 -3.86 -5.85
C LEU A 34 -8.50 -4.57 -7.19
N ASP A 35 -7.47 -5.41 -7.23
CA ASP A 35 -7.26 -6.33 -8.34
C ASP A 35 -8.23 -7.53 -8.26
N LYS A 36 -8.36 -8.25 -9.38
CA LYS A 36 -9.29 -9.37 -9.53
C LYS A 36 -9.03 -10.49 -8.53
N THR A 37 -7.76 -10.75 -8.20
CA THR A 37 -7.40 -11.81 -7.26
C THR A 37 -7.77 -11.42 -5.83
N THR A 38 -7.57 -10.17 -5.46
CA THR A 38 -7.94 -9.63 -4.15
C THR A 38 -9.45 -9.61 -3.94
N VAL A 39 -10.22 -9.17 -4.95
CA VAL A 39 -11.69 -9.20 -4.87
C VAL A 39 -12.20 -10.63 -4.64
N LYS A 40 -11.70 -11.60 -5.42
CA LYS A 40 -12.06 -13.01 -5.23
C LYS A 40 -11.68 -13.53 -3.84
N LYS A 41 -10.49 -13.17 -3.36
CA LYS A 41 -9.98 -13.56 -2.03
C LYS A 41 -10.91 -13.05 -0.92
N TYR A 42 -11.38 -11.80 -1.00
CA TYR A 42 -12.25 -11.23 0.02
C TYR A 42 -13.66 -11.83 -0.03
N LEU A 43 -14.23 -12.00 -1.22
CA LEU A 43 -15.54 -12.64 -1.40
C LEU A 43 -15.55 -14.13 -1.00
N ALA A 44 -14.43 -14.82 -1.13
CA ALA A 44 -14.26 -16.22 -0.73
C ALA A 44 -13.60 -16.38 0.65
N SER A 45 -13.46 -15.31 1.43
CA SER A 45 -12.80 -15.35 2.74
C SER A 45 -13.56 -16.30 3.68
N LYS A 46 -12.82 -17.08 4.49
CA LYS A 46 -13.41 -17.91 5.55
C LYS A 46 -13.96 -17.05 6.70
N ASP A 47 -13.32 -15.91 6.95
CA ASP A 47 -13.81 -14.91 7.90
C ASP A 47 -15.11 -14.29 7.37
N THR A 48 -16.20 -14.47 8.14
CA THR A 48 -17.56 -14.04 7.80
C THR A 48 -17.64 -12.53 7.67
N THR A 49 -17.03 -11.78 8.58
CA THR A 49 -17.05 -10.31 8.56
C THR A 49 -16.36 -9.77 7.32
N ILE A 50 -15.17 -10.29 6.97
CA ILE A 50 -14.46 -9.89 5.74
C ILE A 50 -15.30 -10.20 4.51
N ARG A 51 -15.91 -11.38 4.46
CA ARG A 51 -16.75 -11.79 3.34
C ARG A 51 -18.01 -10.93 3.20
N THR A 52 -18.69 -10.62 4.29
CA THR A 52 -19.88 -9.75 4.29
C THR A 52 -19.53 -8.34 3.84
N ILE A 53 -18.44 -7.76 4.37
CA ILE A 53 -17.97 -6.45 3.90
C ILE A 53 -17.66 -6.49 2.40
N ALA A 54 -17.03 -7.56 1.92
CA ALA A 54 -16.73 -7.72 0.50
C ALA A 54 -17.99 -7.73 -0.38
N GLN A 55 -19.06 -8.40 0.08
CA GLN A 55 -20.34 -8.48 -0.63
C GLN A 55 -21.06 -7.14 -0.66
N ASP A 56 -21.05 -6.40 0.46
CA ASP A 56 -21.86 -5.19 0.63
C ASP A 56 -21.14 -3.92 0.16
N HIS A 57 -19.81 -3.90 0.22
CA HIS A 57 -19.01 -2.67 0.03
C HIS A 57 -18.01 -2.73 -1.12
N ILE A 58 -17.86 -3.84 -1.87
CA ILE A 58 -17.02 -3.83 -3.08
C ILE A 58 -17.88 -3.55 -4.32
N ILE A 59 -17.58 -2.45 -5.00
CA ILE A 59 -18.13 -2.13 -6.31
C ILE A 59 -17.27 -2.82 -7.37
N LEU A 60 -17.87 -3.66 -8.22
CA LEU A 60 -17.18 -4.29 -9.34
C LEU A 60 -17.12 -3.34 -10.54
N LEU A 61 -15.91 -2.92 -10.90
CA LEU A 61 -15.66 -2.05 -12.06
C LEU A 61 -15.32 -2.86 -13.32
N LYS A 62 -14.63 -3.99 -13.15
CA LYS A 62 -14.18 -4.90 -14.22
C LYS A 62 -13.40 -4.24 -15.36
N LYS A 63 -12.67 -3.15 -15.11
CA LYS A 63 -11.90 -2.44 -16.15
C LYS A 63 -10.74 -3.29 -16.68
N ASN A 64 -9.98 -3.91 -15.79
CA ASN A 64 -8.93 -4.89 -16.10
C ASN A 64 -8.59 -5.71 -14.84
N ASN A 65 -7.63 -6.64 -14.94
CA ASN A 65 -7.25 -7.50 -13.80
C ASN A 65 -6.67 -6.71 -12.62
N SER A 66 -6.00 -5.58 -12.84
CA SER A 66 -5.42 -4.76 -11.77
C SER A 66 -6.44 -3.78 -11.17
N HIS A 67 -7.46 -3.38 -11.93
CA HIS A 67 -8.55 -2.49 -11.53
C HIS A 67 -9.91 -3.20 -11.72
N TRP A 68 -10.15 -4.21 -10.89
CA TRP A 68 -11.34 -5.06 -10.98
C TRP A 68 -12.47 -4.58 -10.09
N GLY A 69 -12.14 -4.10 -8.89
CA GLY A 69 -13.10 -3.58 -7.93
C GLY A 69 -12.59 -2.36 -7.17
N GLU A 70 -13.47 -1.77 -6.38
CA GLU A 70 -13.20 -0.61 -5.55
C GLU A 70 -14.00 -0.70 -4.27
N ILE A 71 -13.41 -0.30 -3.15
CA ILE A 71 -14.11 -0.26 -1.87
C ILE A 71 -14.98 1.00 -1.82
N LYS A 72 -16.28 0.82 -1.63
CA LYS A 72 -17.25 1.89 -1.37
C LYS A 72 -17.09 2.41 0.05
N LEU A 73 -16.53 3.61 0.18
CA LEU A 73 -16.52 4.33 1.45
C LEU A 73 -17.92 4.91 1.75
N PRO A 74 -18.33 5.02 3.03
CA PRO A 74 -19.61 5.63 3.40
C PRO A 74 -19.74 7.10 2.97
N SER A 75 -18.61 7.81 2.94
CA SER A 75 -18.51 9.19 2.44
C SER A 75 -17.11 9.45 1.91
N ALA A 76 -16.89 10.59 1.25
CA ALA A 76 -15.57 10.96 0.72
C ALA A 76 -14.48 11.04 1.81
N LEU A 77 -14.87 11.36 3.05
CA LEU A 77 -13.97 11.41 4.23
C LEU A 77 -14.16 10.19 5.15
N GLY A 78 -14.98 9.22 4.73
CA GLY A 78 -15.35 8.06 5.53
C GLY A 78 -14.21 7.05 5.64
N ASN A 79 -14.32 6.20 6.66
CA ASN A 79 -13.41 5.11 6.89
C ASN A 79 -13.71 3.93 5.96
N CYS A 80 -12.66 3.19 5.60
CA CYS A 80 -12.81 1.89 4.95
C CYS A 80 -13.63 0.97 5.87
N PRO A 81 -14.63 0.25 5.35
CA PRO A 81 -15.41 -0.71 6.14
C PRO A 81 -14.58 -1.82 6.81
N TYR A 82 -13.35 -2.06 6.34
CA TYR A 82 -12.43 -3.02 6.96
C TYR A 82 -11.65 -2.46 8.15
N LEU A 83 -11.73 -1.15 8.45
CA LEU A 83 -11.09 -0.59 9.64
C LEU A 83 -11.82 -1.10 10.89
N ASP A 84 -11.09 -1.68 11.83
CA ASP A 84 -11.64 -2.11 13.11
C ASP A 84 -11.44 -1.07 14.22
N GLU A 85 -11.97 -1.38 15.40
CA GLU A 85 -11.92 -0.52 16.59
C GLU A 85 -10.48 -0.31 17.12
N ASP A 86 -9.58 -1.25 16.84
CA ASP A 86 -8.15 -1.14 17.17
C ASP A 86 -7.39 -0.24 16.16
N ARG A 87 -8.12 0.41 15.24
CA ARG A 87 -7.60 1.23 14.14
C ARG A 87 -6.69 0.45 13.20
N LEU A 88 -6.89 -0.86 13.09
CA LEU A 88 -6.16 -1.73 12.18
C LEU A 88 -7.09 -2.26 11.10
N CYS A 89 -6.54 -2.47 9.90
CA CYS A 89 -7.29 -3.13 8.83
C CYS A 89 -7.56 -4.60 9.23
N ARG A 90 -8.83 -4.98 9.33
CA ARG A 90 -9.26 -6.34 9.65
C ARG A 90 -8.68 -7.38 8.69
N VAL A 91 -8.54 -7.06 7.41
CA VAL A 91 -7.87 -7.96 6.45
C VAL A 91 -6.42 -8.22 6.86
N GLN A 92 -5.67 -7.19 7.23
CA GLN A 92 -4.29 -7.35 7.69
C GLN A 92 -4.22 -8.12 9.01
N LYS A 93 -5.11 -7.81 9.95
CA LYS A 93 -5.17 -8.43 11.27
C LYS A 93 -5.50 -9.93 11.19
N THR A 94 -6.49 -10.31 10.37
CA THR A 94 -6.98 -11.69 10.28
C THR A 94 -6.24 -12.52 9.22
N LEU A 95 -6.00 -11.96 8.03
CA LEU A 95 -5.46 -12.70 6.88
C LEU A 95 -3.97 -12.41 6.62
N GLY A 96 -3.37 -11.48 7.38
CA GLY A 96 -1.98 -11.08 7.27
C GLY A 96 -1.71 -10.05 6.16
N ALA A 97 -0.55 -9.41 6.21
CA ALA A 97 -0.16 -8.34 5.28
C ALA A 97 -0.15 -8.78 3.79
N LYS A 98 0.10 -10.07 3.51
CA LYS A 98 0.07 -10.64 2.15
C LYS A 98 -1.34 -10.74 1.55
N ALA A 99 -2.38 -10.52 2.36
CA ALA A 99 -3.76 -10.49 1.88
C ALA A 99 -4.23 -9.10 1.44
N LEU A 100 -3.44 -8.05 1.69
CA LEU A 100 -3.75 -6.69 1.27
C LEU A 100 -3.78 -6.59 -0.26
N SER A 101 -4.66 -5.73 -0.78
CA SER A 101 -4.63 -5.31 -2.19
C SER A 101 -3.32 -4.60 -2.51
N HIS A 102 -2.96 -4.53 -3.80
CA HIS A 102 -1.81 -3.75 -4.24
C HIS A 102 -1.85 -2.31 -3.67
N THR A 103 -3.02 -1.66 -3.73
CA THR A 103 -3.24 -0.31 -3.21
C THR A 103 -2.88 -0.20 -1.73
N CYS A 104 -3.35 -1.13 -0.90
CA CYS A 104 -3.09 -1.10 0.54
C CYS A 104 -1.69 -1.58 0.92
N SER A 105 -1.10 -2.52 0.18
CA SER A 105 0.25 -3.03 0.45
C SER A 105 1.35 -2.08 0.00
N SER A 106 1.08 -1.29 -1.06
CA SER A 106 2.04 -0.35 -1.60
C SER A 106 2.13 0.90 -0.74
N PHE A 107 1.01 1.45 -0.25
CA PHE A 107 1.07 2.62 0.63
C PHE A 107 1.91 2.35 1.89
N PRO A 108 2.82 3.26 2.30
CA PRO A 108 3.12 4.57 1.73
C PRO A 108 4.25 4.58 0.69
N ARG A 109 4.76 3.42 0.27
CA ARG A 109 5.87 3.29 -0.69
C ARG A 109 5.43 3.76 -2.08
N ALA A 110 6.32 4.52 -2.71
CA ALA A 110 6.23 4.92 -4.10
C ALA A 110 7.52 4.53 -4.83
N HIS A 111 7.35 4.05 -6.06
CA HIS A 111 8.44 3.66 -6.94
C HIS A 111 8.31 4.45 -8.24
N HIS A 112 9.26 5.33 -8.51
CA HIS A 112 9.34 6.06 -9.77
C HIS A 112 10.38 5.40 -10.65
N THR A 113 9.91 4.82 -11.73
CA THR A 113 10.73 4.03 -12.64
C THR A 113 11.02 4.85 -13.90
N TYR A 114 12.30 5.02 -14.20
CA TYR A 114 12.83 5.58 -15.43
C TYR A 114 13.61 4.50 -16.18
N LYS A 115 13.96 4.77 -17.44
CA LYS A 115 14.63 3.80 -18.33
C LYS A 115 15.81 3.06 -17.66
N ASN A 116 16.68 3.81 -16.99
CA ASN A 116 17.92 3.30 -16.37
C ASN A 116 17.95 3.53 -14.85
N GLU A 117 16.85 3.98 -14.24
CA GLU A 117 16.84 4.41 -12.84
C GLU A 117 15.52 4.01 -12.16
N VAL A 118 15.58 3.68 -10.87
CA VAL A 118 14.41 3.57 -10.00
C VAL A 118 14.64 4.46 -8.78
N ARG A 119 13.67 5.33 -8.48
CA ARG A 119 13.67 6.15 -7.26
C ARG A 119 12.60 5.64 -6.31
N ASN A 120 13.01 5.23 -5.12
CA ASN A 120 12.09 4.83 -4.08
C ASN A 120 11.88 5.99 -3.10
N SER A 121 10.63 6.17 -2.69
CA SER A 121 10.26 7.16 -1.67
C SER A 121 9.09 6.64 -0.85
N LEU A 122 8.73 7.35 0.23
CA LEU A 122 7.48 7.11 0.94
C LEU A 122 6.67 8.41 1.03
N SER A 123 5.35 8.27 1.01
CA SER A 123 4.42 9.38 1.17
C SER A 123 4.38 9.91 2.60
N LEU A 124 4.47 11.24 2.74
CA LEU A 124 4.29 11.97 4.01
C LEU A 124 2.85 11.95 4.53
N ALA A 125 1.90 11.45 3.73
CA ALA A 125 0.55 11.17 4.22
C ALA A 125 0.55 10.09 5.32
N CYS A 126 1.60 9.26 5.41
CA CYS A 126 1.75 8.32 6.52
C CYS A 126 2.40 9.03 7.73
N PRO A 127 1.73 9.08 8.89
CA PRO A 127 2.27 9.76 10.07
C PRO A 127 3.55 9.11 10.60
N GLU A 128 3.72 7.79 10.42
CA GLU A 128 4.93 7.05 10.79
C GLU A 128 6.13 7.49 9.94
N VAL A 129 5.90 7.70 8.63
CA VAL A 129 6.93 8.23 7.71
C VAL A 129 7.33 9.65 8.12
N THR A 130 6.34 10.51 8.32
CA THR A 130 6.59 11.91 8.72
C THR A 130 7.29 11.99 10.07
N SER A 131 6.91 11.15 11.03
CA SER A 131 7.59 11.06 12.32
C SER A 131 9.06 10.67 12.15
N ARG A 132 9.36 9.67 11.30
CA ARG A 132 10.74 9.24 11.04
C ARG A 132 11.58 10.36 10.44
N ILE A 133 11.08 11.03 9.40
CA ILE A 133 11.82 12.09 8.71
C ILE A 133 12.13 13.25 9.66
N LEU A 134 11.21 13.60 10.55
CA LEU A 134 11.40 14.71 11.49
C LEU A 134 12.32 14.38 12.67
N ASN A 135 12.52 13.09 12.99
CA ASN A 135 13.24 12.66 14.19
C ASN A 135 14.56 11.93 13.91
N ASP A 136 14.84 11.54 12.66
CA ASP A 136 16.08 10.88 12.25
C ASP A 136 16.90 11.87 11.39
N PRO A 137 18.03 12.41 11.90
CA PRO A 137 18.84 13.37 11.16
C PRO A 137 19.41 12.80 9.86
N ASP A 138 19.56 11.47 9.78
CA ASP A 138 20.05 10.77 8.60
C ASP A 138 18.91 10.27 7.71
N ALA A 139 17.65 10.58 8.00
CA ALA A 139 16.50 10.09 7.24
C ALA A 139 16.67 10.30 5.73
N MET A 140 17.14 11.50 5.35
CA MET A 140 17.31 11.93 3.96
C MET A 140 18.65 11.55 3.35
N ALA A 141 19.53 10.84 4.07
CA ALA A 141 20.78 10.34 3.52
C ALA A 141 20.47 9.40 2.35
N LEU A 142 20.91 9.77 1.15
CA LEU A 142 20.65 9.02 -0.08
C LEU A 142 21.63 7.85 -0.19
N SER A 143 21.09 6.70 -0.58
CA SER A 143 21.87 5.54 -0.97
C SER A 143 21.58 5.20 -2.42
N GLU A 144 22.63 4.79 -3.14
CA GLU A 144 22.56 4.33 -4.51
C GLU A 144 23.09 2.91 -4.59
N LYS A 145 22.43 2.06 -5.38
CA LYS A 145 22.89 0.71 -5.70
C LYS A 145 22.60 0.39 -7.16
N THR A 146 23.53 -0.33 -7.79
CA THR A 146 23.35 -0.80 -9.16
C THR A 146 22.78 -2.21 -9.14
N ILE A 147 21.70 -2.43 -9.88
CA ILE A 147 21.17 -3.77 -10.15
C ILE A 147 21.34 -4.10 -11.63
N ILE A 148 21.54 -5.38 -11.93
CA ILE A 148 21.67 -5.88 -13.30
C ILE A 148 20.41 -6.66 -13.67
N GLN A 149 19.78 -6.26 -14.78
CA GLN A 149 18.60 -6.95 -15.34
C GLN A 149 18.73 -7.18 -16.85
N GLN A 150 17.83 -7.97 -17.43
CA GLN A 150 17.91 -8.36 -18.83
C GLN A 150 17.60 -7.21 -19.79
N THR A 151 16.60 -6.39 -19.46
CA THR A 151 16.09 -5.28 -20.27
C THR A 151 16.11 -3.98 -19.47
N PHE A 152 15.99 -2.83 -20.13
CA PHE A 152 15.71 -1.58 -19.43
C PHE A 152 14.29 -1.59 -18.83
N ASN A 153 14.03 -0.66 -17.92
CA ASN A 153 12.69 -0.51 -17.39
C ASN A 153 11.74 0.03 -18.46
N THR A 154 10.49 -0.43 -18.40
CA THR A 154 9.39 0.17 -19.14
C THR A 154 8.84 1.30 -18.27
N ALA A 155 9.12 2.55 -18.65
CA ALA A 155 8.63 3.75 -17.96
C ALA A 155 7.20 4.09 -18.37
#